data_AF-A0A7V8NWH5-F1
#
_entry.id   AF-A0A7V8NWH5-F1
#
_cell.length_a   1.000
_cell.length_b   1.000
_cell.length_c   1.000
_cell.angle_alpha   90.00
_cell.angle_beta   90.00
_cell.angle_gamma   90.00
#
_symmetry.space_group_name_H-M   'P 1'
#
loop_
_entity.id
_entity.type
_entity.pdbx_description
1 polymer ?
#
loop_
_entity_poly.entity_id
_entity_poly.type
_entity_poly.pdbx_seq_one_letter_code
_entity_poly.pdbx_strand_id
1 'polypeptide(L)'
;VEMVKHLLQESLEATITRKIGYVLSKTAFTEFKKRVDYSEYGGAPLLGVRGVCIICHGRSNANAVKNAIRVAAEFAQGKINQQIEDELRLSTGDKMVTQAN
;
A
#
# COMPACT_ATOMS: atom_id res chain seq x y z
N VAL A 1 -8.91 4.52 -11.97
CA VAL A 1 -7.92 5.62 -11.91
C VAL A 1 -7.41 5.97 -13.30
N GLU A 2 -6.92 5.01 -14.09
CA GLU A 2 -6.50 5.20 -15.49
C GLU A 2 -7.55 5.92 -16.38
N MET A 3 -8.82 5.54 -16.27
CA MET A 3 -9.91 6.15 -17.05
C MET A 3 -10.10 7.64 -16.72
N VAL A 4 -10.12 7.98 -15.42
CA VAL A 4 -10.25 9.37 -14.94
C VAL A 4 -9.07 10.22 -15.42
N LYS A 5 -7.87 9.65 -15.40
CA LYS A 5 -6.65 10.28 -15.92
C LYS A 5 -6.76 10.56 -17.42
N HIS A 6 -7.21 9.59 -18.22
CA HIS A 6 -7.32 9.75 -19.67
C HIS A 6 -8.30 10.87 -20.05
N LEU A 7 -9.49 10.88 -19.44
CA LEU A 7 -10.49 11.92 -19.67
C LEU A 7 -10.01 13.31 -19.21
N LEU A 8 -9.29 13.37 -18.09
CA LEU A 8 -8.65 14.60 -17.63
C LEU A 8 -7.56 15.08 -18.59
N GLN A 9 -6.69 14.20 -19.08
CA GLN A 9 -5.64 14.57 -20.02
C GLN A 9 -6.22 15.07 -21.35
N GLU A 10 -7.20 14.37 -21.91
CA GLU A 10 -7.89 14.79 -23.15
C GLU A 10 -8.58 16.15 -22.99
N SER A 11 -9.28 16.38 -21.87
CA SER A 11 -9.95 17.65 -21.62
C SER A 11 -9.00 18.84 -21.42
N LEU A 12 -7.80 18.58 -20.89
CA LEU A 12 -6.75 19.57 -20.65
C LEU A 12 -5.91 19.86 -21.91
N GLU A 13 -5.80 18.92 -22.84
CA GLU A 13 -5.08 19.10 -24.11
C GLU A 13 -5.90 19.81 -25.20
N ALA A 14 -7.23 19.88 -25.03
CA ALA A 14 -8.18 20.42 -26.01
C ALA A 14 -8.01 21.92 -26.38
N THR A 15 -7.28 22.72 -25.60
CA THR A 15 -7.09 24.17 -25.90
C THR A 15 -5.77 24.70 -25.35
N ILE A 16 -5.16 25.68 -26.03
CA ILE A 16 -3.85 26.29 -25.67
C ILE A 16 -3.84 26.84 -24.23
N THR A 17 -4.90 27.51 -23.79
CA THR A 17 -5.04 28.02 -22.41
C THR A 17 -5.03 26.89 -21.38
N ARG A 18 -5.61 25.73 -21.72
CA ARG A 18 -5.64 24.55 -20.83
C ARG A 18 -4.30 23.81 -20.83
N LYS A 19 -3.52 23.85 -21.91
CA LYS A 19 -2.14 23.33 -21.92
C LYS A 19 -1.22 24.08 -20.95
N ILE A 20 -1.36 25.41 -20.86
CA ILE A 20 -0.61 26.21 -19.87
C ILE A 20 -1.03 25.83 -18.45
N GLY A 21 -2.34 25.69 -18.19
CA GLY A 21 -2.86 25.18 -16.93
C GLY A 21 -2.36 23.78 -16.60
N TYR A 22 -2.31 22.88 -17.58
CA TYR A 22 -1.78 21.53 -17.43
C TYR A 22 -0.31 21.53 -17.02
N VAL A 23 0.54 22.35 -17.65
CA VAL A 23 1.96 22.43 -17.30
C VAL A 23 2.14 22.90 -15.86
N LEU A 24 1.37 23.92 -15.43
CA LEU A 24 1.39 24.41 -14.04
C LEU A 24 0.88 23.35 -13.05
N SER A 25 -0.12 22.55 -13.42
CA SER A 25 -0.72 21.52 -12.57
C SER A 25 -0.08 20.13 -12.70
N LYS A 26 0.85 19.92 -13.65
CA LYS A 26 1.46 18.62 -13.98
C LYS A 26 2.12 17.96 -12.76
N THR A 27 2.78 18.76 -11.94
CA THR A 27 3.44 18.31 -10.72
C THR A 27 2.42 17.81 -9.71
N ALA A 28 1.33 18.55 -9.50
CA ALA A 28 0.24 18.16 -8.62
C ALA A 28 -0.47 16.88 -9.11
N PHE A 29 -0.69 16.73 -10.41
CA PHE A 29 -1.26 15.50 -10.99
C PHE A 29 -0.32 14.30 -10.86
N THR A 30 0.99 14.51 -10.94
CA THR A 30 1.99 13.46 -10.75
C THR A 30 2.01 12.99 -9.30
N GLU A 31 1.99 13.90 -8.34
CA GLU A 31 1.90 13.59 -6.91
C GLU A 31 0.57 12.95 -6.54
N PHE A 32 -0.54 13.42 -7.13
CA PHE A 32 -1.85 12.78 -6.98
C PHE A 32 -1.84 11.36 -7.51
N LYS A 33 -1.23 11.12 -8.68
CA LYS A 33 -1.07 9.76 -9.22
C LYS A 33 -0.32 8.85 -8.26
N LYS A 34 0.79 9.30 -7.67
CA LYS A 34 1.55 8.51 -6.67
C LYS A 34 0.70 8.15 -5.46
N ARG A 35 -0.12 9.08 -4.96
CA ARG A 35 -1.00 8.84 -3.80
C ARG A 35 -2.14 7.88 -4.09
N VAL A 36 -2.63 7.86 -5.33
CA VAL A 36 -3.78 7.03 -5.73
C VAL A 36 -3.33 5.66 -6.27
N ASP A 37 -2.08 5.54 -6.71
CA ASP A 37 -1.52 4.29 -7.20
C ASP A 37 -1.02 3.41 -6.03
N TYR A 38 -1.86 2.44 -5.65
CA TYR A 38 -1.53 1.41 -4.66
C TYR A 38 -0.24 0.63 -4.96
N SER A 39 0.30 0.70 -6.19
CA SER A 39 1.57 0.06 -6.54
C SER A 39 2.78 0.67 -5.83
N GLU A 40 2.70 1.91 -5.35
CA GLU A 40 3.79 2.57 -4.61
C GLU A 40 4.03 1.93 -3.23
N TYR A 41 3.03 1.27 -2.64
CA TYR A 41 3.15 0.64 -1.31
C TYR A 41 3.70 -0.80 -1.36
N GLY A 42 3.75 -1.45 -2.52
CA GLY A 42 4.35 -2.77 -2.69
C GLY A 42 3.44 -3.97 -2.38
N GLY A 43 2.19 -3.76 -2.02
CA GLY A 43 1.23 -4.85 -1.76
C GLY A 43 0.72 -4.87 -0.33
N ALA A 44 -0.13 -5.84 -0.02
CA ALA A 44 -0.79 -5.94 1.29
C ALA A 44 -0.19 -7.11 2.10
N PRO A 45 0.16 -6.89 3.39
CA PRO A 45 0.59 -7.99 4.25
C PRO A 45 -0.58 -8.94 4.56
N LEU A 46 -0.37 -10.24 4.36
CA LEU A 46 -1.28 -11.30 4.76
C LEU A 46 -0.92 -11.76 6.18
N LEU A 47 -1.75 -11.40 7.15
CA LEU A 47 -1.58 -11.75 8.56
C LEU A 47 -2.20 -13.12 8.89
N GLY A 48 -1.74 -13.74 9.98
CA GLY A 48 -2.26 -15.02 10.46
C GLY A 48 -1.60 -16.26 9.86
N VAL A 49 -0.61 -16.09 8.98
CA VAL A 49 0.25 -17.17 8.49
C VAL A 49 1.55 -17.25 9.32
N ARG A 50 2.21 -18.42 9.34
CA ARG A 50 3.47 -18.65 10.07
C ARG A 50 4.70 -18.07 9.34
N GLY A 51 4.65 -16.80 8.99
CA GLY A 51 5.75 -16.07 8.33
C GLY A 51 5.31 -14.74 7.74
N VAL A 52 6.22 -14.06 7.05
CA VAL A 52 5.94 -12.82 6.33
C VAL A 52 5.41 -13.15 4.93
N CYS A 53 4.22 -12.66 4.59
CA CYS A 53 3.61 -12.84 3.28
C CYS A 53 3.04 -11.50 2.78
N ILE A 54 3.49 -11.05 1.60
CA ILE A 54 3.02 -9.81 0.96
C ILE A 54 2.31 -10.17 -0.34
N ILE A 55 1.02 -9.83 -0.43
CA ILE A 55 0.18 -10.07 -1.61
C ILE A 55 0.29 -8.88 -2.56
N CYS A 56 0.84 -9.13 -3.74
CA CYS A 56 0.95 -8.16 -4.82
C CYS A 56 -0.26 -8.22 -5.77
N HIS A 57 -0.50 -7.13 -6.50
CA HIS A 57 -1.49 -7.12 -7.58
C HIS A 57 -0.94 -7.83 -8.82
N GLY A 58 -1.77 -8.50 -9.61
CA GLY A 58 -1.31 -9.24 -10.80
C GLY A 58 -0.64 -8.38 -11.88
N ARG A 59 -0.88 -7.06 -11.87
CA ARG A 59 -0.25 -6.07 -12.76
C ARG A 59 0.98 -5.37 -12.17
N SER A 60 1.55 -5.89 -11.08
CA SER A 60 2.70 -5.28 -10.42
C SER A 60 3.90 -5.15 -11.36
N ASN A 61 4.41 -3.92 -11.48
CA ASN A 61 5.64 -3.61 -12.21
C ASN A 61 6.88 -3.80 -11.31
N ALA A 62 8.08 -3.62 -11.87
CA ALA A 62 9.34 -3.80 -11.13
C ALA A 62 9.44 -2.94 -9.86
N ASN A 63 8.93 -1.69 -9.89
CA ASN A 63 8.92 -0.82 -8.71
C ASN A 63 7.99 -1.35 -7.62
N ALA A 64 6.81 -1.85 -8.01
CA ALA A 64 5.87 -2.46 -7.07
C ALA A 64 6.48 -3.69 -6.40
N VAL A 65 7.16 -4.56 -7.16
CA VAL A 65 7.84 -5.74 -6.61
C VAL A 65 9.00 -5.36 -5.69
N LYS A 66 9.82 -4.37 -6.06
CA LYS A 66 10.88 -3.81 -5.20
C LYS A 66 10.30 -3.33 -3.87
N ASN A 67 9.19 -2.60 -3.91
CA ASN A 67 8.52 -2.10 -2.70
C ASN A 67 7.94 -3.25 -1.87
N ALA A 68 7.39 -4.29 -2.51
CA ALA A 68 6.91 -5.50 -1.83
C ALA A 68 8.02 -6.16 -1.01
N ILE A 69 9.20 -6.33 -1.62
CA ILE A 69 10.38 -6.92 -0.98
C ILE A 69 10.85 -6.06 0.19
N ARG A 70 10.89 -4.73 0.02
CA ARG A 70 11.22 -3.80 1.10
C ARG A 70 10.27 -3.98 2.30
N VAL A 71 8.95 -3.98 2.07
CA VAL A 71 7.95 -4.19 3.12
C VAL A 71 8.12 -5.57 3.78
N ALA A 72 8.37 -6.63 3.00
CA ALA A 72 8.61 -7.95 3.54
C ALA A 72 9.85 -7.99 4.45
N ALA A 73 10.94 -7.31 4.05
CA ALA A 73 12.14 -7.20 4.85
C ALA A 73 11.91 -6.42 6.15
N GLU A 74 11.16 -5.31 6.10
CA GLU A 74 10.76 -4.53 7.27
C GLU A 74 9.93 -5.38 8.25
N PHE A 75 8.96 -6.16 7.76
CA PHE A 75 8.15 -7.06 8.59
C PHE A 75 8.99 -8.16 9.24
N ALA A 76 9.94 -8.73 8.49
CA ALA A 76 10.82 -9.77 9.00
C ALA A 76 11.79 -9.22 10.07
N GLN A 77 12.39 -8.06 9.83
CA GLN A 77 13.30 -7.39 10.77
C GLN A 77 12.56 -6.92 12.02
N GLY A 78 11.35 -6.39 11.84
CA GLY A 78 10.46 -5.96 12.94
C GLY A 78 9.87 -7.12 13.74
N LYS A 79 10.06 -8.37 13.31
CA LYS A 79 9.52 -9.57 13.98
C LYS A 79 8.01 -9.47 14.23
N ILE A 80 7.29 -8.94 13.25
CA ILE A 80 5.86 -8.63 13.38
C ILE A 80 5.04 -9.88 13.76
N ASN A 81 5.37 -11.04 13.19
CA ASN A 81 4.71 -12.30 13.53
C ASN A 81 4.87 -12.65 15.01
N GLN A 82 6.09 -12.53 15.57
CA GLN A 82 6.33 -12.78 16.99
C GLN A 82 5.55 -11.80 17.87
N GLN A 83 5.54 -10.51 17.52
CA GLN A 83 4.77 -9.51 18.27
C GLN A 83 3.27 -9.82 18.28
N ILE A 84 2.71 -10.23 17.15
CA ILE A 84 1.29 -10.62 17.06
C ILE A 84 1.04 -11.88 17.92
N GLU A 85 1.91 -12.89 17.84
CA GLU A 85 1.79 -14.12 18.63
C GLU A 85 1.85 -13.83 20.15
N ASP A 86 2.79 -12.99 20.57
CA ASP A 86 2.97 -12.60 21.97
C ASP A 86 1.75 -11.82 22.49
N GLU A 87 1.26 -10.85 21.73
CA GLU A 87 0.09 -10.04 22.10
C GLU A 87 -1.20 -10.88 22.18
N LEU A 88 -1.40 -11.79 21.22
CA LEU A 88 -2.54 -12.71 21.25
C LEU A 88 -2.47 -13.65 22.46
N ARG A 89 -1.27 -14.10 22.85
CA ARG A 89 -1.08 -14.92 24.05
C ARG A 89 -1.43 -14.15 25.32
N LEU A 90 -1.00 -12.89 25.44
CA LEU A 90 -1.35 -12.02 26.57
C LEU A 90 -2.87 -11.78 26.64
N SER A 91 -3.48 -11.39 25.51
CA SER A 91 -4.92 -11.14 25.40
C SER A 91 -5.80 -12.37 25.68
N THR A 92 -5.29 -13.58 25.42
CA THR A 92 -6.01 -14.84 25.67
C THR A 92 -5.75 -15.37 27.09
N GLY A 93 -4.56 -15.13 27.64
CA GLY A 93 -4.16 -15.55 28.98
C GLY A 93 -4.98 -14.91 30.10
N ASP A 94 -5.30 -13.62 29.98
CA ASP A 94 -6.14 -12.92 30.99
C ASP A 94 -7.56 -13.47 31.06
N LYS A 95 -8.11 -14.00 29.96
CA LYS A 95 -9.47 -14.58 29.95
C LYS A 95 -9.55 -15.95 30.61
N MET A 96 -8.45 -16.70 30.68
CA MET A 96 -8.45 -18.04 31.30
C MET A 96 -8.25 -17.99 32.82
N VAL A 97 -7.51 -17.00 33.35
CA VAL A 97 -7.29 -16.87 34.80
C VAL A 97 -8.51 -16.28 35.52
N THR A 98 -9.24 -15.35 34.90
CA THR A 98 -10.42 -14.72 35.52
C THR A 98 -11.67 -15.63 35.52
N GLN A 99 -11.73 -16.67 34.68
CA GLN A 99 -12.86 -17.63 34.70
C GLN A 99 -12.60 -18.89 35.55
N ALA A 100 -11.40 -19.02 36.14
CA ALA A 100 -11.04 -20.16 36.99
C ALA A 100 -11.14 -19.88 38.50
N ASN A 101 -11.64 -18.69 38.89
CA ASN A 101 -11.89 -18.30 40.28
C ASN A 101 -13.37 -17.94 40.50
#